data_AF-A0AAN0JWM3-F1
#
_entry.id   AF-A0AAN0JWM3-F1
#
_cell.length_a   1.000
_cell.length_b   1.000
_cell.length_c   1.000
_cell.angle_alpha   90.00
_cell.angle_beta   90.00
_cell.angle_gamma   90.00
#
_symmetry.space_group_name_H-M   'P 1'
#
loop_
_entity.id
_entity.type
_entity.pdbx_description
1 polymer ?
#
loop_
_entity_poly.entity_id
_entity_poly.type
_entity_poly.pdbx_seq_one_letter_code
_entity_poly.pdbx_strand_id
1 'polypeptide(L)'
;ASCVLYFYPYCDHYNYSCDVFYYFTRSLFLVLISVIVGVAFISSRITNDTRRFVITNSSCRSPFLYNTTKQDLICRKPKYYPTPKPFFRNLQPTLNPSCDKLFDGQHLERQRVRNAMEKLELPFDAEVIETYMDCSFVQDDFDNNFYISPDEIDFPIAYEMLIYYQKNRFLQALNLLKFIYRPHNIYCIHIDKGSPQWWINGIKCFTSCLPNVFVAKKLVKIYYGSVSILDAHLSCLSELLIVTTPWKYVLTLHSPELPLISNRDM
;
A
#
# COMPACT_ATOMS: atom_id res chain seq x y z
N ALA A 1 10.19 -3.53 20.21
CA ALA A 1 9.22 -3.96 19.18
C ALA A 1 8.20 -2.85 19.02
N SER A 2 8.06 -2.32 17.82
CA SER A 2 7.10 -1.25 17.55
C SER A 2 6.14 -1.74 16.49
N CYS A 3 4.91 -2.05 16.88
CA CYS A 3 3.87 -2.41 15.92
C CYS A 3 3.31 -1.15 15.31
N VAL A 4 3.16 -1.17 13.99
CA VAL A 4 2.15 -0.36 13.31
C VAL A 4 1.00 -1.32 13.01
N LEU A 5 -0.15 -1.12 13.66
CA LEU A 5 -1.34 -1.92 13.41
C LEU A 5 -2.00 -1.44 12.12
N TYR A 6 -2.11 -2.34 11.14
CA TYR A 6 -2.98 -2.17 9.97
C TYR A 6 -3.96 -3.34 9.94
N PHE A 7 -5.27 -3.05 9.88
CA PHE A 7 -6.32 -4.07 9.85
C PHE A 7 -7.20 -3.96 8.61
N TYR A 8 -7.48 -5.12 8.03
CA TYR A 8 -8.50 -5.39 7.01
C TYR A 8 -9.79 -5.92 7.66
N PRO A 9 -10.99 -5.59 7.13
CA PRO A 9 -12.24 -6.19 7.59
C PRO A 9 -12.44 -7.57 6.93
N TYR A 10 -12.62 -8.62 7.73
CA TYR A 10 -13.09 -9.94 7.30
C TYR A 10 -14.44 -10.23 7.97
N CYS A 11 -15.43 -10.68 7.20
CA CYS A 11 -16.77 -11.03 7.67
C CYS A 11 -16.98 -12.55 7.57
N ASP A 12 -17.46 -13.16 8.65
CA ASP A 12 -17.86 -14.58 8.69
C ASP A 12 -19.34 -14.79 8.32
N HIS A 13 -19.59 -15.94 7.70
CA HIS A 13 -20.88 -16.51 7.28
C HIS A 13 -21.64 -17.16 8.45
N TYR A 14 -22.99 -17.10 8.45
CA TYR A 14 -23.89 -18.28 8.52
C TYR A 14 -25.40 -17.93 8.36
N ASN A 15 -26.07 -18.74 7.52
CA ASN A 15 -27.52 -19.05 7.38
C ASN A 15 -28.55 -17.96 7.04
N TYR A 16 -29.27 -18.11 5.91
CA TYR A 16 -30.64 -18.65 5.82
C TYR A 16 -31.04 -18.91 4.35
N SER A 17 -31.61 -20.09 4.08
CA SER A 17 -32.22 -20.50 2.81
C SER A 17 -33.68 -20.06 2.70
N CYS A 18 -34.14 -19.92 1.45
CA CYS A 18 -35.53 -19.94 0.97
C CYS A 18 -36.42 -18.72 1.28
N ASP A 19 -36.48 -17.77 0.35
CA ASP A 19 -37.73 -17.09 -0.11
C ASP A 19 -37.50 -16.24 -1.36
N VAL A 20 -36.71 -16.78 -2.30
CA VAL A 20 -36.42 -16.17 -3.60
C VAL A 20 -37.48 -16.68 -4.56
N PHE A 21 -38.54 -15.91 -4.83
CA PHE A 21 -39.14 -15.81 -6.18
C PHE A 21 -40.31 -14.82 -6.29
N TYR A 22 -40.91 -14.36 -5.17
CA TYR A 22 -42.11 -13.50 -5.24
C TYR A 22 -41.89 -11.99 -5.04
N TYR A 23 -40.68 -11.57 -4.62
CA TYR A 23 -40.34 -10.15 -4.41
C TYR A 23 -39.55 -9.50 -5.57
N PHE A 24 -39.20 -10.25 -6.62
CA PHE A 24 -38.22 -9.82 -7.61
C PHE A 24 -38.76 -8.77 -8.62
N THR A 25 -40.08 -8.68 -8.84
CA THR A 25 -40.63 -7.79 -9.87
C THR A 25 -41.04 -6.41 -9.35
N ARG A 26 -41.23 -6.24 -8.04
CA ARG A 26 -41.65 -4.96 -7.43
C ARG A 26 -40.46 -4.10 -6.95
N SER A 27 -39.35 -4.73 -6.58
CA SER A 27 -38.13 -4.02 -6.14
C SER A 27 -37.36 -3.37 -7.30
N LEU A 28 -37.41 -3.94 -8.51
CA LEU A 28 -36.73 -3.37 -9.68
C LEU A 28 -37.25 -1.98 -10.08
N PHE A 29 -38.55 -1.73 -9.91
CA PHE A 29 -39.15 -0.42 -10.23
C PHE A 29 -38.78 0.67 -9.22
N LEU A 30 -38.66 0.33 -7.93
CA LEU A 30 -38.25 1.28 -6.88
C LEU A 30 -36.73 1.54 -6.89
N VAL A 31 -35.92 0.56 -7.29
CA VAL A 31 -34.47 0.73 -7.47
C VAL A 31 -34.18 1.65 -8.68
N LEU A 32 -34.94 1.55 -9.77
CA LEU A 32 -34.76 2.45 -10.93
C LEU A 32 -35.06 3.92 -10.60
N ILE A 33 -36.13 4.19 -9.84
CA ILE A 33 -36.49 5.57 -9.45
C ILE A 33 -35.46 6.16 -8.47
N SER A 34 -34.95 5.36 -7.52
CA SER A 34 -33.91 5.81 -6.58
C SER A 34 -32.54 6.03 -7.25
N VAL A 35 -32.20 5.26 -8.28
CA VAL A 35 -30.98 5.49 -9.08
C VAL A 35 -31.09 6.79 -9.88
N ILE A 36 -32.25 7.10 -10.49
CA ILE A 36 -32.42 8.34 -11.27
C ILE A 36 -32.36 9.58 -10.36
N VAL A 37 -33.03 9.55 -9.20
CA VAL A 37 -32.99 10.66 -8.23
C VAL A 37 -31.61 10.78 -7.57
N GLY A 38 -30.95 9.65 -7.30
CA GLY A 38 -29.59 9.60 -6.75
C GLY A 38 -28.52 10.14 -7.71
N VAL A 39 -28.60 9.83 -9.00
CA VAL A 39 -27.68 10.36 -10.02
C VAL A 39 -27.86 11.88 -10.19
N ALA A 40 -29.10 12.39 -10.12
CA ALA A 40 -29.37 13.83 -10.17
C ALA A 40 -28.82 14.58 -8.93
N PHE A 41 -28.89 13.96 -7.74
CA PHE A 41 -28.35 14.55 -6.49
C PHE A 41 -26.81 14.49 -6.41
N ILE A 42 -26.19 13.45 -6.98
CA ILE A 42 -24.74 13.34 -7.07
C ILE A 42 -24.19 14.34 -8.09
N SER A 43 -24.90 14.57 -9.21
CA SER A 43 -24.50 15.56 -10.21
C SER A 43 -24.54 17.01 -9.69
N SER A 44 -25.35 17.32 -8.67
CA SER A 44 -25.39 18.68 -8.08
C SER A 44 -24.38 18.91 -6.95
N ARG A 45 -23.87 17.84 -6.31
CA ARG A 45 -22.85 17.93 -5.25
C ARG A 45 -21.39 17.81 -5.73
N ILE A 46 -21.14 17.28 -6.93
CA ILE A 46 -19.77 17.13 -7.46
C ILE A 46 -19.17 18.46 -7.95
N THR A 47 -19.92 19.56 -8.02
CA THR A 47 -19.43 20.82 -8.61
C THR A 47 -18.66 21.75 -7.67
N ASN A 48 -18.44 21.43 -6.39
CA ASN A 48 -17.91 22.41 -5.42
C ASN A 48 -16.69 22.02 -4.57
N ASP A 49 -15.95 20.95 -4.89
CA ASP A 49 -14.65 20.70 -4.23
C ASP A 49 -13.54 20.38 -5.23
N THR A 50 -13.16 21.40 -6.00
CA THR A 50 -11.94 21.38 -6.81
C THR A 50 -10.86 22.24 -6.15
N ARG A 51 -10.21 21.72 -5.09
CA ARG A 51 -8.81 22.09 -4.89
C ARG A 51 -8.01 21.40 -6.01
N ARG A 52 -7.69 22.15 -7.06
CA ARG A 52 -6.79 21.68 -8.13
C ARG A 52 -5.38 21.49 -7.55
N PHE A 53 -5.07 20.27 -7.13
CA PHE A 53 -3.69 19.85 -6.88
C PHE A 53 -3.04 19.51 -8.23
N VAL A 54 -2.24 20.46 -8.75
CA VAL A 54 -1.45 20.25 -9.97
C VAL A 54 -0.06 19.79 -9.54
N ILE A 55 0.19 18.47 -9.54
CA ILE A 55 1.54 17.92 -9.36
C ILE A 55 2.25 18.00 -10.72
N THR A 56 3.15 18.98 -10.87
CA THR A 56 3.96 19.15 -12.08
C THR A 56 5.21 18.26 -12.02
N ASN A 57 5.66 17.72 -13.15
CA ASN A 57 6.88 16.88 -13.22
C ASN A 57 8.16 17.54 -12.66
N SER A 58 8.17 18.87 -12.49
CA SER A 58 9.29 19.64 -11.94
C SER A 58 9.46 19.55 -10.41
N SER A 59 8.53 18.92 -9.70
CA SER A 59 8.58 18.81 -8.22
C SER A 59 9.36 17.58 -7.71
N CYS A 60 9.65 16.60 -8.56
CA CYS A 60 10.48 15.45 -8.19
C CYS A 60 11.97 15.83 -8.27
N ARG A 61 12.57 16.19 -7.13
CA ARG A 61 14.01 16.42 -7.03
C ARG A 61 14.69 15.09 -6.69
N SER A 62 15.32 14.46 -7.67
CA SER A 62 16.16 13.27 -7.44
C SER A 62 17.63 13.68 -7.27
N PRO A 63 18.25 13.44 -6.11
CA PRO A 63 19.69 13.41 -6.00
C PRO A 63 20.19 11.95 -6.09
N PHE A 64 20.87 11.66 -7.19
CA PHE A 64 21.99 10.71 -7.32
C PHE A 64 21.77 9.20 -7.16
N LEU A 65 22.56 8.46 -7.95
CA LEU A 65 22.69 7.00 -7.98
C LEU A 65 23.40 6.49 -6.72
N TYR A 66 22.75 5.58 -5.99
CA TYR A 66 23.34 4.90 -4.84
C TYR A 66 24.15 3.68 -5.30
N ASN A 67 25.48 3.78 -5.29
CA ASN A 67 26.40 2.67 -5.52
C ASN A 67 26.69 1.96 -4.18
N THR A 68 25.83 1.02 -3.77
CA THR A 68 26.12 0.14 -2.62
C THR A 68 26.97 -1.04 -3.07
N THR A 69 28.08 -1.32 -2.37
CA THR A 69 28.82 -2.57 -2.60
C THR A 69 28.25 -3.71 -1.72
N LYS A 70 28.43 -4.97 -2.14
CA LYS A 70 27.97 -6.16 -1.39
C LYS A 70 28.48 -6.18 0.06
N GLN A 71 29.69 -5.65 0.31
CA GLN A 71 30.27 -5.52 1.65
C GLN A 71 29.50 -4.51 2.54
N ASP A 72 29.00 -3.42 1.98
CA ASP A 72 28.30 -2.36 2.73
C ASP A 72 26.94 -2.84 3.29
N LEU A 73 26.35 -3.86 2.66
CA LEU A 73 25.09 -4.49 3.06
C LEU A 73 25.26 -5.48 4.21
N ILE A 74 26.40 -6.18 4.28
CA ILE A 74 26.68 -7.26 5.23
C ILE A 74 26.97 -6.72 6.65
N CYS A 75 27.37 -5.45 6.79
CA CYS A 75 27.91 -4.91 8.04
C CYS A 75 26.94 -4.09 8.91
N ARG A 76 25.66 -3.94 8.54
CA ARG A 76 24.70 -3.20 9.37
C ARG A 76 24.05 -4.11 10.41
N LYS A 77 24.70 -4.27 11.57
CA LYS A 77 23.96 -4.63 12.79
C LYS A 77 23.15 -3.39 13.21
N PRO A 78 21.81 -3.47 13.35
CA PRO A 78 21.06 -2.37 13.91
C PRO A 78 21.62 -2.03 15.30
N LYS A 79 22.10 -0.80 15.49
CA LYS A 79 22.41 -0.29 16.84
C LYS A 79 21.13 -0.22 17.70
N TYR A 80 19.98 -0.15 17.05
CA TYR A 80 18.65 -0.13 17.63
C TYR A 80 17.66 -0.71 16.63
N TYR A 81 16.63 -1.43 17.08
CA TYR A 81 15.47 -1.72 16.24
C TYR A 81 14.81 -0.36 15.92
N PRO A 82 14.68 0.03 14.64
CA PRO A 82 14.04 1.28 14.30
C PRO A 82 12.62 1.25 14.87
N THR A 83 12.33 2.14 15.82
CA THR A 83 10.96 2.52 16.14
C THR A 83 10.43 3.22 14.88
N PRO A 84 9.38 2.70 14.20
CA PRO A 84 8.70 3.38 13.12
C PRO A 84 8.45 4.81 13.57
N LYS A 85 9.00 5.78 12.84
CA LYS A 85 8.62 7.17 13.05
C LYS A 85 7.10 7.20 12.83
N PRO A 86 6.29 7.59 13.84
CA PRO A 86 4.85 7.57 13.68
C PRO A 86 4.48 8.52 12.53
N PHE A 87 3.88 7.98 11.47
CA PHE A 87 3.32 8.80 10.40
C PHE A 87 2.31 9.80 10.96
N PHE A 88 1.61 9.38 12.02
CA PHE A 88 0.75 10.22 12.82
C PHE A 88 1.60 11.09 13.76
N ARG A 89 1.90 12.32 13.34
CA ARG A 89 2.47 13.33 14.27
C ARG A 89 1.61 13.54 15.52
N ASN A 90 0.34 13.10 15.49
CA ASN A 90 -0.64 13.25 16.56
C ASN A 90 -1.49 11.98 16.81
N LEU A 91 -0.88 10.79 16.94
CA LEU A 91 -1.59 9.73 17.67
C LEU A 91 -1.71 10.20 19.12
N GLN A 92 -2.93 10.54 19.56
CA GLN A 92 -3.17 10.86 20.97
C GLN A 92 -2.52 9.76 21.84
N PRO A 93 -1.81 10.09 22.94
CA PRO A 93 -1.12 9.10 23.78
C PRO A 93 -2.00 7.95 24.27
N THR A 94 -3.32 8.16 24.31
CA THR A 94 -4.36 7.16 24.63
C THR A 94 -4.51 6.04 23.59
N LEU A 95 -3.97 6.21 22.38
CA LEU A 95 -4.05 5.25 21.28
C LEU A 95 -2.83 4.32 21.15
N ASN A 96 -1.80 4.43 22.00
CA ASN A 96 -0.63 3.57 21.86
C ASN A 96 -0.97 2.12 22.30
N PRO A 97 -1.00 1.13 21.39
CA PRO A 97 -1.35 -0.25 21.73
C PRO A 97 -0.19 -0.95 22.45
N SER A 98 -0.51 -1.84 23.38
CA SER A 98 0.46 -2.80 23.91
C SER A 98 0.54 -4.00 22.97
N CYS A 99 1.58 -4.04 22.14
CA CYS A 99 1.84 -5.13 21.19
C CYS A 99 1.82 -6.50 21.86
N ASP A 100 2.57 -6.67 22.95
CA ASP A 100 2.71 -7.95 23.64
C ASP A 100 1.33 -8.49 24.05
N LYS A 101 0.51 -7.63 24.67
CA LYS A 101 -0.86 -8.00 25.07
C LYS A 101 -1.75 -8.33 23.88
N LEU A 102 -1.58 -7.67 22.73
CA LEU A 102 -2.33 -7.98 21.52
C LEU A 102 -1.93 -9.33 20.91
N PHE A 103 -0.62 -9.60 20.82
CA PHE A 103 -0.09 -10.88 20.33
C PHE A 103 -0.44 -12.04 21.26
N ASP A 104 -0.47 -11.80 22.57
CA ASP A 104 -0.95 -12.76 23.58
C ASP A 104 -2.47 -12.95 23.53
N GLY A 105 -3.19 -12.23 22.66
CA GLY A 105 -4.62 -12.37 22.48
C GLY A 105 -5.47 -11.80 23.62
N GLN A 106 -4.94 -10.88 24.45
CA GLN A 106 -5.69 -10.32 25.57
C GLN A 106 -6.94 -9.56 25.09
N HIS A 107 -8.11 -10.02 25.52
CA HIS A 107 -9.39 -9.46 25.06
C HIS A 107 -9.55 -7.98 25.45
N LEU A 108 -9.13 -7.60 26.66
CA LEU A 108 -9.26 -6.23 27.15
C LEU A 108 -8.47 -5.23 26.29
N GLU A 109 -7.24 -5.59 25.91
CA GLU A 109 -6.42 -4.74 25.05
C GLU A 109 -6.98 -4.66 23.63
N ARG A 110 -7.46 -5.79 23.08
CA ARG A 110 -8.14 -5.81 21.78
C ARG A 110 -9.36 -4.89 21.75
N GLN A 111 -10.19 -4.92 22.81
CA GLN A 111 -11.36 -4.07 22.92
C GLN A 111 -10.98 -2.59 23.10
N ARG A 112 -9.97 -2.29 23.93
CA ARG A 112 -9.45 -0.92 24.11
C ARG A 112 -8.99 -0.32 22.79
N VAL A 113 -8.19 -1.06 22.03
CA VAL A 113 -7.67 -0.62 20.72
C VAL A 113 -8.81 -0.48 19.72
N ARG A 114 -9.75 -1.43 19.66
CA ARG A 114 -10.94 -1.33 18.78
C ARG A 114 -11.72 -0.04 19.03
N ASN A 115 -12.03 0.27 20.30
CA ASN A 115 -12.77 1.48 20.67
C ASN A 115 -11.99 2.76 20.34
N ALA A 116 -10.66 2.71 20.44
CA ALA A 116 -9.81 3.83 20.10
C ALA A 116 -9.74 4.05 18.58
N MET A 117 -9.77 2.97 17.79
CA MET A 117 -9.77 3.01 16.32
C MET A 117 -11.05 3.61 15.73
N GLU A 118 -12.20 3.47 16.40
CA GLU A 118 -13.46 4.11 15.94
C GLU A 118 -13.34 5.63 15.80
N LYS A 119 -12.42 6.24 16.55
CA LYS A 119 -12.18 7.69 16.57
C LYS A 119 -10.95 8.10 15.77
N LEU A 120 -10.23 7.14 15.17
CA LEU A 120 -8.99 7.41 14.45
C LEU A 120 -9.30 7.85 13.03
N GLU A 121 -8.92 9.08 12.72
CA GLU A 121 -8.90 9.57 11.34
C GLU A 121 -7.54 9.32 10.72
N LEU A 122 -7.55 8.55 9.63
CA LEU A 122 -6.36 8.32 8.83
C LEU A 122 -6.16 9.47 7.83
N PRO A 123 -4.91 9.86 7.57
CA PRO A 123 -4.57 10.91 6.62
C PRO A 123 -4.95 10.52 5.20
N PHE A 124 -5.34 11.50 4.40
CA PHE A 124 -5.70 11.28 3.01
C PHE A 124 -4.46 11.00 2.16
N ASP A 125 -4.61 10.17 1.13
CA ASP A 125 -3.51 9.82 0.22
C ASP A 125 -2.81 11.06 -0.39
N ALA A 126 -3.51 12.17 -0.61
CA ALA A 126 -2.91 13.41 -1.10
C ALA A 126 -1.88 14.00 -0.12
N GLU A 127 -2.20 14.03 1.18
CA GLU A 127 -1.31 14.52 2.24
C GLU A 127 -0.08 13.61 2.41
N VAL A 128 -0.32 12.29 2.32
CA VAL A 128 0.77 11.30 2.37
C VAL A 128 1.68 11.48 1.16
N ILE A 129 1.12 11.51 -0.06
CA ILE A 129 1.90 11.70 -1.30
C ILE A 129 2.72 12.97 -1.24
N GLU A 130 2.14 14.09 -0.77
CA GLU A 130 2.84 15.36 -0.67
C GLU A 130 4.10 15.26 0.20
N THR A 131 4.02 14.52 1.31
CA THR A 131 5.17 14.28 2.20
C THR A 131 6.25 13.43 1.51
N TYR A 132 5.86 12.47 0.66
CA TYR A 132 6.77 11.56 -0.05
C TYR A 132 7.23 12.08 -1.43
N MET A 133 7.01 13.36 -1.73
CA MET A 133 7.58 14.00 -2.93
C MET A 133 9.06 14.38 -2.75
N ASP A 134 9.57 14.43 -1.51
CA ASP A 134 10.97 14.75 -1.21
C ASP A 134 11.80 13.46 -1.10
N CYS A 135 12.70 13.22 -2.06
CA CYS A 135 13.55 12.03 -2.03
C CYS A 135 14.46 11.94 -0.81
N SER A 136 14.87 13.05 -0.20
CA SER A 136 15.67 13.01 1.02
C SER A 136 14.86 12.43 2.19
N PHE A 137 13.57 12.80 2.27
CA PHE A 137 12.64 12.22 3.23
C PHE A 137 12.37 10.74 2.93
N VAL A 138 12.11 10.38 1.66
CA VAL A 138 11.91 8.98 1.26
C VAL A 138 13.11 8.13 1.62
N GLN A 139 14.32 8.60 1.32
CA GLN A 139 15.56 7.88 1.62
C GLN A 139 15.77 7.71 3.12
N ASP A 140 15.58 8.75 3.94
CA ASP A 140 15.69 8.65 5.41
C ASP A 140 14.66 7.69 6.02
N ASP A 141 13.43 7.71 5.49
CA ASP A 141 12.34 6.86 5.97
C ASP A 141 12.46 5.39 5.49
N PHE A 142 13.13 5.16 4.35
CA PHE A 142 13.46 3.83 3.83
C PHE A 142 14.84 3.33 4.25
N ASP A 143 15.71 4.18 4.83
CA ASP A 143 16.98 3.81 5.48
C ASP A 143 16.70 3.14 6.84
N ASN A 144 15.93 2.07 6.76
CA ASN A 144 15.62 1.23 7.87
C ASN A 144 16.86 0.38 8.14
N ASN A 145 17.40 0.50 9.36
CA ASN A 145 18.49 -0.31 9.89
C ASN A 145 18.07 -1.78 10.06
N PHE A 146 17.60 -2.43 9.00
CA PHE A 146 17.34 -3.86 9.00
C PHE A 146 18.66 -4.61 9.09
N TYR A 147 18.69 -5.64 9.92
CA TYR A 147 19.75 -6.64 9.82
C TYR A 147 19.55 -7.40 8.51
N ILE A 148 20.58 -7.43 7.67
CA ILE A 148 20.59 -8.19 6.42
C ILE A 148 21.55 -9.35 6.63
N SER A 149 21.02 -10.57 6.56
CA SER A 149 21.84 -11.79 6.62
C SER A 149 22.52 -12.06 5.26
N PRO A 150 23.68 -12.76 5.26
CA PRO A 150 24.31 -13.22 4.02
C PRO A 150 23.36 -14.05 3.14
N ASP A 151 22.53 -14.90 3.76
CA ASP A 151 21.56 -15.75 3.08
C ASP A 151 20.55 -14.90 2.27
N GLU A 152 20.05 -13.80 2.84
CA GLU A 152 19.14 -12.87 2.15
C GLU A 152 19.80 -12.22 0.92
N ILE A 153 21.08 -11.86 1.01
CA ILE A 153 21.81 -11.23 -0.11
C ILE A 153 22.00 -12.22 -1.26
N ASP A 154 22.25 -13.49 -0.94
CA ASP A 154 22.45 -14.54 -1.94
C ASP A 154 21.11 -15.11 -2.48
N PHE A 155 19.98 -14.70 -1.88
CA PHE A 155 18.62 -15.07 -2.29
C PHE A 155 17.70 -13.86 -2.55
N PRO A 156 17.96 -13.02 -3.59
CA PRO A 156 17.10 -11.88 -3.87
C PRO A 156 15.68 -12.29 -4.32
N ILE A 157 14.67 -11.58 -3.83
CA ILE A 157 13.26 -11.78 -4.18
C ILE A 157 12.78 -10.60 -5.03
N ALA A 158 12.02 -10.91 -6.07
CA ALA A 158 11.24 -9.94 -6.83
C ALA A 158 9.84 -9.83 -6.23
N TYR A 159 9.31 -8.61 -6.16
CA TYR A 159 7.94 -8.35 -5.76
C TYR A 159 7.21 -7.65 -6.90
N GLU A 160 6.01 -8.13 -7.20
CA GLU A 160 5.05 -7.43 -8.02
C GLU A 160 3.94 -6.91 -7.10
N MET A 161 3.61 -5.63 -7.21
CA MET A 161 2.62 -4.98 -6.38
C MET A 161 1.54 -4.34 -7.24
N LEU A 162 0.32 -4.87 -7.18
CA LEU A 162 -0.83 -4.30 -7.85
C LEU A 162 -1.57 -3.33 -6.93
N ILE A 163 -1.64 -2.05 -7.36
CA ILE A 163 -2.25 -0.98 -6.59
C ILE A 163 -3.26 -0.19 -7.43
N TYR A 164 -4.33 0.28 -6.81
CA TYR A 164 -5.41 1.04 -7.47
C TYR A 164 -5.91 2.14 -6.56
N TYR A 165 -6.57 3.18 -7.07
CA TYR A 165 -6.99 4.28 -6.20
C TYR A 165 -8.22 3.92 -5.33
N GLN A 166 -8.05 4.05 -4.02
CA GLN A 166 -9.11 4.04 -3.00
C GLN A 166 -8.66 4.88 -1.80
N LYS A 167 -9.57 5.19 -0.86
CA LYS A 167 -9.24 5.90 0.37
C LYS A 167 -8.10 5.17 1.12
N ASN A 168 -7.03 5.91 1.43
CA ASN A 168 -5.86 5.48 2.20
C ASN A 168 -5.05 4.33 1.55
N ARG A 169 -5.24 4.10 0.25
CA ARG A 169 -4.63 2.95 -0.44
C ARG A 169 -3.14 3.17 -0.69
N PHE A 170 -2.72 4.41 -0.96
CA PHE A 170 -1.30 4.74 -1.03
C PHE A 170 -0.63 4.53 0.33
N LEU A 171 -1.27 4.96 1.42
CA LEU A 171 -0.74 4.72 2.77
C LEU A 171 -0.54 3.21 3.03
N GLN A 172 -1.51 2.37 2.67
CA GLN A 172 -1.37 0.91 2.84
C GLN A 172 -0.23 0.34 1.99
N ALA A 173 -0.18 0.69 0.70
CA ALA A 173 0.88 0.25 -0.21
C ALA A 173 2.27 0.68 0.26
N LEU A 174 2.39 1.91 0.75
CA LEU A 174 3.61 2.47 1.32
C LEU A 174 4.06 1.65 2.54
N ASN A 175 3.15 1.33 3.46
CA ASN A 175 3.51 0.54 4.64
C ASN A 175 3.88 -0.89 4.30
N LEU A 176 3.13 -1.54 3.41
CA LEU A 176 3.50 -2.85 2.88
C LEU A 176 4.92 -2.81 2.32
N LEU A 177 5.19 -1.85 1.42
CA LEU A 177 6.51 -1.69 0.82
C LEU A 177 7.59 -1.49 1.89
N LYS A 178 7.37 -0.66 2.92
CA LYS A 178 8.31 -0.49 4.04
C LYS A 178 8.62 -1.80 4.78
N PHE A 179 7.62 -2.65 5.00
CA PHE A 179 7.83 -3.93 5.69
C PHE A 179 8.70 -4.88 4.87
N ILE A 180 8.43 -4.97 3.56
CA ILE A 180 9.11 -5.91 2.66
C ILE A 180 10.38 -5.35 2.02
N TYR A 181 10.63 -4.04 2.10
CA TYR A 181 11.71 -3.39 1.38
C TYR A 181 13.08 -3.88 1.86
N ARG A 182 13.89 -4.37 0.92
CA ARG A 182 15.30 -4.68 1.09
C ARG A 182 16.06 -4.17 -0.13
N PRO A 183 17.26 -3.62 0.07
CA PRO A 183 18.07 -3.07 -1.03
C PRO A 183 18.56 -4.12 -2.04
N HIS A 184 18.64 -5.40 -1.67
CA HIS A 184 19.02 -6.49 -2.58
C HIS A 184 17.84 -7.05 -3.38
N ASN A 185 16.60 -6.85 -2.92
CA ASN A 185 15.38 -7.26 -3.62
C ASN A 185 15.02 -6.27 -4.74
N ILE A 186 14.03 -6.60 -5.56
CA ILE A 186 13.51 -5.73 -6.61
C ILE A 186 11.98 -5.66 -6.58
N TYR A 187 11.42 -4.49 -6.87
CA TYR A 187 9.98 -4.22 -6.72
C TYR A 187 9.43 -3.58 -7.99
N CYS A 188 8.44 -4.22 -8.59
CA CYS A 188 7.63 -3.64 -9.66
C CYS A 188 6.24 -3.27 -9.11
N ILE A 189 5.82 -2.03 -9.32
CA ILE A 189 4.50 -1.55 -8.92
C ILE A 189 3.66 -1.35 -10.18
N HIS A 190 2.59 -2.12 -10.31
CA HIS A 190 1.56 -1.87 -11.32
C HIS A 190 0.46 -1.00 -10.72
N ILE A 191 0.27 0.18 -11.31
CA ILE A 191 -0.77 1.13 -10.92
C ILE A 191 -1.96 1.01 -11.86
N ASP A 192 -3.17 0.82 -11.34
CA ASP A 192 -4.39 0.84 -12.16
C ASP A 192 -4.46 2.15 -12.97
N LYS A 193 -4.48 2.02 -14.30
CA LYS A 193 -4.62 3.15 -15.24
C LYS A 193 -5.93 3.93 -15.03
N GLY A 194 -6.94 3.30 -14.42
CA GLY A 194 -8.19 3.96 -14.01
C GLY A 194 -8.05 4.93 -12.84
N SER A 195 -6.90 4.96 -12.17
CA SER A 195 -6.65 5.84 -11.02
C SER A 195 -6.51 7.31 -11.41
N PRO A 196 -6.78 8.27 -10.50
CA PRO A 196 -6.58 9.69 -10.76
C PRO A 196 -5.12 10.02 -11.13
N GLN A 197 -4.93 10.90 -12.11
CA GLN A 197 -3.60 11.20 -12.64
C GLN A 197 -2.64 11.78 -11.59
N TRP A 198 -3.13 12.62 -10.68
CA TRP A 198 -2.33 13.16 -9.57
C TRP A 198 -1.78 12.05 -8.68
N TRP A 199 -2.56 11.00 -8.44
CA TRP A 199 -2.18 9.85 -7.61
C TRP A 199 -1.13 9.00 -8.33
N ILE A 200 -1.34 8.70 -9.61
CA ILE A 200 -0.34 7.98 -10.44
C ILE A 200 1.00 8.75 -10.48
N ASN A 201 0.95 10.06 -10.69
CA ASN A 201 2.15 10.90 -10.73
C ASN A 201 2.87 10.95 -9.38
N GLY A 202 2.11 11.08 -8.29
CA GLY A 202 2.67 11.07 -6.93
C GLY A 202 3.42 9.78 -6.63
N ILE A 203 2.85 8.63 -6.99
CA ILE A 203 3.49 7.33 -6.79
C ILE A 203 4.73 7.18 -7.67
N LYS A 204 4.66 7.60 -8.94
CA LYS A 204 5.85 7.60 -9.81
C LYS A 204 6.97 8.44 -9.23
N CYS A 205 6.66 9.63 -8.71
CA CYS A 205 7.61 10.51 -8.05
C CYS A 205 8.26 9.83 -6.83
N PHE A 206 7.44 9.28 -5.93
CA PHE A 206 7.89 8.52 -4.77
C PHE A 206 8.81 7.35 -5.16
N THR A 207 8.39 6.51 -6.12
CA THR A 207 9.19 5.35 -6.53
C THR A 207 10.52 5.74 -7.18
N SER A 208 10.59 6.90 -7.84
CA SER A 208 11.85 7.38 -8.45
C SER A 208 12.95 7.71 -7.43
N CYS A 209 12.61 7.81 -6.15
CA CYS A 209 13.55 8.01 -5.07
C CYS A 209 14.22 6.71 -4.58
N LEU A 210 13.70 5.54 -4.98
CA LEU A 210 14.19 4.22 -4.56
C LEU A 210 14.80 3.48 -5.78
N PRO A 211 16.09 3.07 -5.72
CA PRO A 211 16.81 2.59 -6.90
C PRO A 211 16.35 1.22 -7.43
N ASN A 212 15.74 0.40 -6.57
CA ASN A 212 15.28 -0.96 -6.86
C ASN A 212 13.74 -1.08 -6.87
N VAL A 213 13.03 0.04 -6.94
CA VAL A 213 11.57 0.10 -7.08
C VAL A 213 11.23 0.83 -8.37
N PHE A 214 10.34 0.26 -9.18
CA PHE A 214 9.89 0.92 -10.40
C PHE A 214 8.41 0.69 -10.66
N VAL A 215 7.80 1.59 -11.42
CA VAL A 215 6.42 1.46 -11.89
C VAL A 215 6.43 0.80 -13.26
N ALA A 216 5.53 -0.16 -13.49
CA ALA A 216 5.37 -0.80 -14.80
C ALA A 216 5.18 0.24 -15.92
N LYS A 217 5.86 0.04 -17.04
CA LYS A 217 5.77 0.90 -18.23
C LYS A 217 4.38 0.84 -18.84
N LYS A 218 3.79 -0.35 -18.92
CA LYS A 218 2.43 -0.57 -19.45
C LYS A 218 1.44 -0.67 -18.29
N LEU A 219 0.73 0.42 -18.03
CA LEU A 219 -0.39 0.42 -17.08
C LEU A 219 -1.68 -0.06 -17.76
N VAL A 220 -2.35 -1.02 -17.13
CA VAL A 220 -3.65 -1.57 -17.55
C VAL A 220 -4.75 -0.96 -16.68
N LYS A 221 -5.92 -0.69 -17.29
CA LYS A 221 -7.11 -0.29 -16.53
C LYS A 221 -7.76 -1.54 -15.95
N ILE A 222 -7.91 -1.58 -14.63
CA ILE A 222 -8.37 -2.76 -13.91
C ILE A 222 -9.89 -2.74 -13.81
N TYR A 223 -10.49 -3.88 -14.11
CA TYR A 223 -11.89 -4.18 -13.83
C TYR A 223 -11.94 -5.38 -12.89
N TYR A 224 -12.63 -5.23 -11.77
CA TYR A 224 -12.75 -6.28 -10.76
C TYR A 224 -13.34 -7.56 -11.36
N GLY A 225 -12.73 -8.71 -11.04
CA GLY A 225 -13.16 -10.02 -11.54
C GLY A 225 -12.91 -10.26 -13.03
N SER A 226 -12.04 -9.48 -13.68
CA SER A 226 -11.73 -9.62 -15.11
C SER A 226 -10.27 -9.98 -15.40
N VAL A 227 -10.02 -10.40 -16.64
CA VAL A 227 -8.66 -10.71 -17.16
C VAL A 227 -7.69 -9.53 -17.09
N SER A 228 -8.19 -8.29 -16.96
CA SER A 228 -7.32 -7.11 -16.83
C SER A 228 -6.39 -7.16 -15.60
N ILE A 229 -6.77 -7.91 -14.56
CA ILE A 229 -5.92 -8.17 -13.39
C ILE A 229 -4.71 -9.00 -13.81
N LEU A 230 -4.92 -10.07 -14.59
CA LEU A 230 -3.84 -10.89 -15.12
C LEU A 230 -2.93 -10.07 -16.04
N ASP A 231 -3.50 -9.24 -16.92
CA ASP A 231 -2.72 -8.36 -17.80
C ASP A 231 -1.85 -7.37 -17.02
N ALA A 232 -2.34 -6.87 -15.88
CA ALA A 232 -1.59 -6.00 -14.99
C ALA A 232 -0.37 -6.72 -14.36
N HIS A 233 -0.59 -7.91 -13.80
CA HIS A 233 0.50 -8.74 -13.26
C HIS A 233 1.53 -9.08 -14.35
N LEU A 234 1.07 -9.53 -15.51
CA LEU A 234 1.95 -9.87 -16.64
C LEU A 234 2.79 -8.69 -17.11
N SER A 235 2.26 -7.46 -17.06
CA SER A 235 3.05 -6.28 -17.37
C SER A 235 4.26 -6.16 -16.45
N CYS A 236 4.08 -6.27 -15.13
CA CYS A 236 5.19 -6.20 -14.19
C CYS A 236 6.14 -7.40 -14.32
N LEU A 237 5.59 -8.61 -14.41
CA LEU A 237 6.39 -9.84 -14.54
C LEU A 237 7.27 -9.81 -15.80
N SER A 238 6.73 -9.32 -16.93
CA SER A 238 7.51 -9.19 -18.17
C SER A 238 8.71 -8.25 -18.02
N GLU A 239 8.59 -7.21 -17.20
CA GLU A 239 9.68 -6.28 -16.94
C GLU A 239 10.67 -6.84 -15.92
N LEU A 240 10.19 -7.52 -14.88
CA LEU A 240 11.04 -8.22 -13.91
C LEU A 240 11.92 -9.30 -14.57
N LEU A 241 11.44 -9.94 -15.65
CA LEU A 241 12.25 -10.92 -16.40
C LEU A 241 13.43 -10.32 -17.16
N ILE A 242 13.42 -9.02 -17.45
CA ILE A 242 14.48 -8.35 -18.24
C ILE A 242 15.39 -7.45 -17.39
N VAL A 243 15.12 -7.30 -16.09
CA VAL A 243 16.02 -6.58 -15.18
C VAL A 243 17.30 -7.38 -14.92
N THR A 244 18.38 -6.69 -14.59
CA THR A 244 19.69 -7.30 -14.35
C THR A 244 19.82 -7.98 -12.99
N THR A 245 18.91 -7.68 -12.05
CA THR A 245 18.94 -8.25 -10.69
C THR A 245 18.66 -9.76 -10.75
N PRO A 246 19.55 -10.63 -10.21
CA PRO A 246 19.42 -12.08 -10.32
C PRO A 246 18.46 -12.66 -9.26
N TRP A 247 17.23 -12.18 -9.23
CA TRP A 247 16.19 -12.65 -8.30
C TRP A 247 15.84 -14.12 -8.53
N LYS A 248 15.40 -14.80 -7.47
CA LYS A 248 15.14 -16.26 -7.45
C LYS A 248 13.66 -16.59 -7.54
N TYR A 249 12.84 -15.79 -6.87
CA TYR A 249 11.39 -15.93 -6.80
C TYR A 249 10.71 -14.60 -7.03
N VAL A 250 9.48 -14.65 -7.50
CA VAL A 250 8.59 -13.50 -7.57
C VAL A 250 7.37 -13.72 -6.69
N LEU A 251 7.05 -12.74 -5.86
CA LEU A 251 5.84 -12.71 -5.04
C LEU A 251 4.92 -11.62 -5.58
N THR A 252 3.72 -12.02 -6.01
CA THR A 252 2.67 -11.09 -6.42
C THR A 252 1.87 -10.69 -5.20
N LEU A 253 1.76 -9.39 -4.95
CA LEU A 253 1.07 -8.81 -3.80
C LEU A 253 0.06 -7.77 -4.28
N HIS A 254 -1.01 -7.61 -3.52
CA HIS A 254 -1.87 -6.45 -3.61
C HIS A 254 -1.52 -5.45 -2.49
N SER A 255 -1.91 -4.17 -2.63
CA SER A 255 -1.73 -3.17 -1.55
C SER A 255 -2.33 -3.49 -0.16
N PRO A 256 -3.42 -4.27 0.01
CA PRO A 256 -4.02 -4.55 1.31
C PRO A 256 -3.19 -5.50 2.20
N GLU A 257 -2.20 -6.16 1.63
CA GLU A 257 -1.52 -7.30 2.26
C GLU A 257 -0.48 -6.85 3.28
N LEU A 258 -0.11 -7.75 4.18
CA LEU A 258 0.93 -7.55 5.19
C LEU A 258 1.72 -8.85 5.38
N PRO A 259 3.06 -8.78 5.43
CA PRO A 259 3.87 -9.95 5.73
C PRO A 259 3.68 -10.37 7.19
N LEU A 260 3.53 -11.68 7.41
CA LEU A 260 3.48 -12.29 8.75
C LEU A 260 4.81 -12.93 9.17
N ILE A 261 5.76 -13.02 8.24
CA ILE A 261 7.10 -13.58 8.43
C ILE A 261 8.15 -12.57 7.98
N SER A 262 9.38 -12.69 8.50
CA SER A 262 10.46 -11.76 8.16
C SER A 262 11.04 -12.09 6.78
N ASN A 263 11.77 -11.13 6.17
CA ASN A 263 12.46 -11.39 4.89
C ASN A 263 13.48 -12.53 4.94
N ARG A 264 14.04 -12.80 6.12
CA ARG A 264 14.96 -13.93 6.31
C ARG A 264 14.25 -15.28 6.36
N ASP A 265 12.99 -15.30 6.80
CA ASP A 265 12.20 -16.53 6.95
C ASP A 265 11.42 -16.87 5.66
N MET A 266 11.31 -15.92 4.73
CA MET A 266 10.78 -16.12 3.38
C MET A 266 11.78 -16.86 2.50
#